data_AF-A0A7C1TSI6-F1
#
_entry.id   AF-A0A7C1TSI6-F1
#
_cell.length_a   1.000
_cell.length_b   1.000
_cell.length_c   1.000
_cell.angle_alpha   90.00
_cell.angle_beta   90.00
_cell.angle_gamma   90.00
#
_symmetry.space_group_name_H-M   'P 1'
#
loop_
_entity.id
_entity.type
_entity.pdbx_description
1 polymer ?
#
loop_
_entity_poly.entity_id
_entity_poly.type
_entity_poly.pdbx_seq_one_letter_code
_entity_poly.pdbx_strand_id
1 'polypeptide(L)'
;MERPGIPLHTNGSENGIRCQVAKRKIPGGARSDAGRGARGAFLGLMKTCGKLGVPFWDYLGSRLNVTDAPVIAPLPNIVRQCANPA
;
A
#
# COMPACT_ATOMS: atom_id res chain seq x y z
N MET A 1 6.75 32.83 17.55
CA MET A 1 6.18 31.59 18.08
C MET A 1 5.82 30.71 16.88
N GLU A 2 6.73 29.86 16.46
CA GLU A 2 6.49 28.90 15.38
C GLU A 2 5.51 27.86 15.89
N ARG A 3 4.28 27.87 15.37
CA ARG A 3 3.27 26.88 15.72
C ARG A 3 3.34 25.82 14.61
N PRO A 4 3.89 24.61 14.85
CA PRO A 4 4.00 23.60 13.81
C PRO A 4 2.58 23.33 13.29
N GLY A 5 2.36 23.68 12.02
CA GLY A 5 1.04 23.71 11.41
C GLY A 5 0.42 22.33 11.43
N ILE A 6 -0.53 22.11 12.34
CA ILE A 6 -1.38 20.92 12.31
C ILE A 6 -2.07 20.93 10.94
N PRO A 7 -1.93 19.87 10.12
CA PRO A 7 -2.52 19.86 8.80
C PRO A 7 -4.04 20.09 8.89
N LEU A 8 -4.54 21.12 8.20
CA LEU A 8 -5.97 21.49 8.17
C LEU A 8 -6.85 20.44 7.47
N HIS A 9 -6.26 19.42 6.84
CA HIS A 9 -6.98 18.33 6.20
C HIS A 9 -6.56 16.97 6.76
N THR A 10 -7.51 16.03 6.82
CA THR A 10 -7.26 14.63 7.17
C THR A 10 -7.17 13.74 5.94
N ASN A 11 -7.06 14.30 4.73
CA ASN A 11 -7.19 13.55 3.47
C ASN A 11 -6.22 12.37 3.35
N GLY A 12 -4.98 12.50 3.83
CA GLY A 12 -4.01 11.40 3.83
C GLY A 12 -4.46 10.23 4.71
N SER A 13 -4.92 10.52 5.92
CA SER A 13 -5.44 9.53 6.87
C SER A 13 -6.77 8.95 6.38
N GLU A 14 -7.67 9.79 5.86
CA GLU A 14 -8.95 9.39 5.29
C GLU A 14 -8.75 8.42 4.11
N ASN A 15 -7.88 8.77 3.15
CA ASN A 15 -7.57 7.91 2.01
C ASN A 15 -6.91 6.58 2.45
N GLY A 16 -6.17 6.61 3.56
CA GLY A 16 -5.66 5.45 4.28
C GLY A 16 -6.75 4.46 4.71
N ILE A 17 -7.84 4.96 5.28
CA ILE A 17 -8.94 4.13 5.83
C ILE A 17 -10.08 3.88 4.84
N ARG A 18 -10.23 4.69 3.79
CA ARG A 18 -11.41 4.67 2.90
C ARG A 18 -11.69 3.31 2.27
N CYS A 19 -10.65 2.59 1.85
CA CYS A 19 -10.78 1.24 1.31
C CYS A 19 -11.27 0.22 2.36
N GLN A 20 -10.85 0.38 3.63
CA GLN A 20 -11.31 -0.48 4.73
C GLN A 20 -12.76 -0.17 5.11
N VAL A 21 -13.16 1.10 5.13
CA VAL A 21 -14.52 1.55 5.46
C VAL A 21 -15.52 1.16 4.36
N ALA A 22 -15.20 1.40 3.08
CA ALA A 22 -16.04 1.00 1.95
C ALA A 22 -16.30 -0.51 1.92
N LYS A 23 -15.31 -1.30 2.36
CA LYS A 23 -15.35 -2.77 2.39
C LYS A 23 -16.22 -3.34 3.53
N ARG A 24 -16.40 -2.63 4.64
CA ARG A 24 -17.41 -2.99 5.67
C ARG A 24 -18.84 -2.83 5.15
N LYS A 25 -19.02 -1.97 4.15
CA LYS A 25 -20.30 -1.71 3.48
C LYS A 25 -20.70 -2.81 2.48
N ILE A 26 -19.77 -3.71 2.10
CA ILE A 26 -20.00 -4.76 1.10
C ILE A 26 -20.29 -6.10 1.81
N PRO A 27 -21.49 -6.69 1.67
CA PRO A 27 -21.83 -7.97 2.28
C PRO A 27 -21.16 -9.11 1.48
N GLY A 28 -19.95 -9.51 1.90
CA GLY A 28 -19.19 -10.56 1.19
C GLY A 28 -17.69 -10.58 1.49
N GLY A 29 -17.28 -10.25 2.72
CA GLY A 29 -15.89 -10.32 3.13
C GLY A 29 -15.34 -11.75 3.16
N ALA A 30 -14.00 -11.88 3.14
CA ALA A 30 -13.31 -13.18 3.24
C ALA A 30 -13.84 -13.97 4.47
N ARG A 31 -14.28 -15.21 4.25
CA ARG A 31 -14.95 -16.06 5.26
C ARG A 31 -14.01 -16.54 6.37
N SER A 32 -12.70 -16.41 6.19
CA SER A 32 -11.68 -16.88 7.15
C SER A 32 -10.71 -15.76 7.50
N ASP A 33 -10.16 -15.79 8.72
CA ASP A 33 -9.21 -14.78 9.18
C ASP A 33 -7.91 -14.78 8.37
N ALA A 34 -7.45 -15.94 7.91
CA ALA A 34 -6.35 -16.04 6.95
C ALA A 34 -6.64 -15.24 5.66
N GLY A 35 -7.84 -15.36 5.10
CA GLY A 35 -8.25 -14.60 3.91
C GLY A 35 -8.40 -13.10 4.19
N ARG A 36 -8.83 -12.73 5.41
CA ARG A 36 -8.89 -11.34 5.86
C ARG A 36 -7.49 -10.73 5.97
N GLY A 37 -6.54 -11.47 6.53
CA GLY A 37 -5.13 -11.12 6.65
C GLY A 37 -4.46 -10.97 5.28
N ALA A 38 -4.61 -11.97 4.41
CA ALA A 38 -4.07 -11.94 3.05
C ALA A 38 -4.55 -10.70 2.29
N ARG A 39 -5.86 -10.42 2.32
CA ARG A 39 -6.42 -9.21 1.68
C ARG A 39 -5.90 -7.92 2.29
N GLY A 40 -5.69 -7.87 3.60
CA GLY A 40 -5.08 -6.72 4.28
C GLY A 40 -3.66 -6.46 3.80
N ALA A 41 -2.85 -7.52 3.70
CA ALA A 41 -1.49 -7.47 3.18
C ALA A 41 -1.46 -7.00 1.71
N PHE A 42 -2.26 -7.62 0.82
CA PHE A 42 -2.35 -7.22 -0.59
C PHE A 42 -2.80 -5.76 -0.77
N LEU A 43 -3.77 -5.29 0.03
CA LEU A 43 -4.20 -3.90 0.00
C LEU A 43 -3.07 -2.94 0.43
N GLY A 44 -2.33 -3.31 1.47
CA GLY A 44 -1.14 -2.56 1.90
C GLY A 44 -0.10 -2.48 0.78
N LEU A 45 0.21 -3.60 0.14
CA LEU A 45 1.15 -3.67 -0.98
C LEU A 45 0.70 -2.81 -2.16
N MET A 46 -0.56 -2.95 -2.62
CA MET A 46 -1.11 -2.14 -3.72
C MET A 46 -1.02 -0.64 -3.42
N LYS A 47 -1.35 -0.21 -2.19
CA LYS A 47 -1.26 1.20 -1.79
C LYS A 47 0.17 1.71 -1.79
N THR A 48 1.12 0.93 -1.27
CA THR A 48 2.53 1.32 -1.24
C THR A 48 3.11 1.38 -2.66
N CYS A 49 2.78 0.40 -3.51
CA CYS A 49 3.14 0.41 -4.93
C CYS A 49 2.62 1.68 -5.62
N GLY A 50 1.33 2.02 -5.42
CA GLY A 50 0.74 3.24 -5.97
C GLY A 50 1.40 4.54 -5.48
N LYS A 51 1.85 4.60 -4.23
CA LYS A 51 2.60 5.76 -3.70
C LYS A 51 4.00 5.91 -4.29
N LEU A 52 4.63 4.80 -4.68
CA LEU A 52 5.99 4.76 -5.20
C LEU A 52 6.04 4.77 -6.73
N GLY A 53 4.88 4.78 -7.41
CA GLY A 53 4.81 4.68 -8.87
C GLY A 53 5.19 3.29 -9.41
N VAL A 54 5.17 2.26 -8.57
CA VAL A 54 5.50 0.88 -8.96
C VAL A 54 4.23 0.16 -9.41
N PRO A 55 4.20 -0.47 -10.60
CA PRO A 55 3.10 -1.34 -11.01
C PRO A 55 2.99 -2.55 -10.07
N PHE A 56 1.82 -2.72 -9.45
CA PHE A 56 1.61 -3.77 -8.44
C PHE A 56 1.84 -5.19 -8.97
N TRP A 57 1.39 -5.47 -10.20
CA TRP A 57 1.53 -6.81 -10.80
C TRP A 57 2.97 -7.16 -11.10
N ASP A 58 3.76 -6.21 -11.58
CA ASP A 58 5.19 -6.39 -11.78
C ASP A 58 5.89 -6.63 -10.44
N TYR A 59 5.53 -5.87 -9.39
CA TYR A 59 6.07 -6.09 -8.04
C TYR A 59 5.73 -7.49 -7.52
N LEU A 60 4.49 -7.94 -7.71
CA LEU A 60 4.07 -9.27 -7.30
C LEU A 60 4.78 -10.36 -8.12
N GLY A 61 4.93 -10.17 -9.43
CA GLY A 61 5.67 -11.07 -10.31
C GLY A 61 7.13 -11.22 -9.89
N SER A 62 7.79 -10.12 -9.55
CA SER A 62 9.14 -10.09 -8.97
C SER A 62 9.24 -10.88 -7.66
N ARG A 63 8.20 -10.88 -6.82
CA ARG A 63 8.19 -11.64 -5.54
C ARG A 63 7.90 -13.11 -5.73
N LEU A 64 7.16 -13.48 -6.77
CA LEU A 64 6.78 -14.86 -7.07
C LEU A 64 7.72 -15.53 -8.07
N ASN A 65 8.77 -14.84 -8.52
CA ASN A 65 9.69 -15.30 -9.58
C ASN A 65 8.94 -15.73 -10.85
N VAL A 66 7.94 -14.95 -11.25
CA VAL A 66 7.24 -15.17 -12.53
C VAL A 66 8.23 -14.96 -13.68
N THR A 67 8.22 -15.86 -14.66
CA THR A 67 9.04 -15.75 -15.87
C THR A 67 8.79 -14.39 -16.55
N ASP A 68 9.87 -13.74 -17.01
CA ASP A 68 9.85 -12.43 -17.66
C ASP A 68 9.37 -11.25 -16.80
N ALA A 69 9.11 -11.46 -15.50
CA ALA A 69 8.79 -10.35 -14.61
C ALA A 69 10.03 -9.45 -14.37
N PRO A 70 9.86 -8.12 -14.36
CA PRO A 70 10.97 -7.21 -14.08
C PRO A 70 11.46 -7.36 -12.64
N VAL A 71 12.77 -7.25 -12.44
CA VAL A 71 13.38 -7.32 -11.11
C VAL A 71 13.13 -6.02 -10.36
N ILE A 72 12.17 -6.06 -9.43
CA ILE A 72 11.84 -4.91 -8.58
C ILE A 72 12.38 -5.11 -7.17
N ALA A 73 13.07 -4.09 -6.63
CA ALA A 73 13.59 -4.08 -5.27
C ALA A 73 12.46 -4.19 -4.20
N PRO A 74 12.75 -4.68 -2.99
CA PRO A 74 11.77 -4.70 -1.90
C PRO A 74 11.21 -3.29 -1.64
N LEU A 75 9.88 -3.16 -1.48
CA LEU A 75 9.25 -1.86 -1.21
C LEU A 75 9.92 -1.11 -0.04
N PRO A 76 10.34 -1.76 1.07
CA PRO A 76 11.03 -1.05 2.15
C PRO A 76 12.32 -0.36 1.69
N ASN A 77 13.05 -0.93 0.73
CA ASN A 77 14.29 -0.33 0.21
C ASN A 77 13.97 0.89 -0.65
N ILE A 78 12.95 0.78 -1.51
CA ILE A 78 12.48 1.90 -2.35
C ILE A 78 11.96 3.05 -1.47
N VAL A 79 11.20 2.74 -0.42
CA VAL A 79 10.74 3.75 0.56
C VAL A 79 11.91 4.48 1.21
N ARG A 80 12.95 3.75 1.64
CA ARG A 80 14.14 4.36 2.25
C ARG A 80 14.87 5.29 1.28
N GLN A 81 14.95 4.91 -0.01
CA GLN A 81 15.57 5.74 -1.05
C GLN A 81 14.77 7.03 -1.29
N CYS A 82 13.43 6.94 -1.36
CA CYS A 82 12.58 8.13 -1.53
C CYS A 82 12.56 9.04 -0.29
N ALA A 83 12.79 8.50 0.90
CA ALA A 83 12.79 9.26 2.16
C ALA A 83 14.11 10.01 2.42
N ASN A 84 15.18 9.68 1.70
CA ASN A 84 16.46 10.36 1.77
C ASN A 84 16.83 10.96 0.40
N PRO A 85 16.06 11.97 -0.09
CA PRO A 85 16.47 12.69 -1.28
C PRO A 85 17.77 13.44 -0.97
N ALA A 86 18.78 13.24 -1.81
CA ALA A 86 20.05 13.97 -1.75
C ALA A 86 19.84 15.49 -1.86
#